data_AF-F5LJ89-F1
#
_entry.id   AF-F5LJ89-F1
#
_cell.length_a   1.000
_cell.length_b   1.000
_cell.length_c   1.000
_cell.angle_alpha   90.00
_cell.angle_beta   90.00
_cell.angle_gamma   90.00
#
_symmetry.space_group_name_H-M   'P 1'
#
loop_
_entity.id
_entity.type
_entity.pdbx_description
1 polymer ?
#
loop_
_entity_poly.entity_id
_entity_poly.type
_entity_poly.pdbx_seq_one_letter_code
_entity_poly.pdbx_strand_id
1 'polypeptide(L)'
;MLFSKKDPADPRTDFERDLLRQARRLIPGEPPPPWRLQTVIAAAGVTAGGWDGDGRIVLIGSGYSITDAFSGQRLVRERDEAKTERHLAGCGLKFTVPETGEEIGVFGLDGGDGIQMNAEGWRLEVIYPWWPRASVILENVFSRGYRYLAGAVMLEIPRLDGWQKGGFSPSGEAFMVLGSGGAAVFAKR
;
A
#
# COMPACT_ATOMS: atom_id res chain seq x y z
N MET A 1 26.23 -28.75 -7.14
CA MET A 1 25.13 -27.80 -7.48
C MET A 1 25.21 -27.54 -8.98
N LEU A 2 24.27 -28.08 -9.76
CA LEU A 2 24.19 -27.84 -11.19
C LEU A 2 23.36 -26.57 -11.40
N PHE A 3 23.99 -25.49 -11.84
CA PHE A 3 23.27 -24.30 -12.29
C PHE A 3 22.49 -24.67 -13.54
N SER A 4 21.16 -24.68 -13.43
CA SER A 4 20.23 -24.92 -14.53
C SER A 4 20.52 -23.92 -15.66
N LYS A 5 20.69 -24.41 -16.89
CA LYS A 5 20.91 -23.56 -18.08
C LYS A 5 19.69 -22.64 -18.23
N LYS A 6 19.89 -21.33 -18.12
CA LYS A 6 18.83 -20.33 -18.40
C LYS A 6 18.43 -20.46 -19.86
N ASP A 7 17.13 -20.69 -20.11
CA ASP A 7 16.55 -20.59 -21.44
C ASP A 7 16.63 -19.13 -21.89
N PRO A 8 17.24 -18.81 -23.04
CA PRO A 8 17.30 -17.43 -23.56
C PRO A 8 15.91 -16.78 -23.73
N ALA A 9 14.85 -17.59 -23.95
CA ALA A 9 13.48 -17.10 -24.08
C ALA A 9 12.78 -16.87 -22.73
N ASP A 10 13.24 -17.53 -21.66
CA ASP A 10 12.74 -17.36 -20.30
C ASP A 10 13.90 -17.37 -19.29
N PRO A 11 14.42 -16.19 -18.90
CA PRO A 11 15.59 -16.09 -18.03
C PRO A 11 15.33 -16.52 -16.58
N ARG A 12 14.09 -16.86 -16.24
CA ARG A 12 13.69 -17.31 -14.89
C ARG A 12 14.33 -18.64 -14.54
N THR A 13 14.65 -18.80 -13.27
CA THR A 13 15.01 -20.04 -12.60
C THR A 13 13.75 -20.88 -12.32
N ASP A 14 13.93 -22.15 -11.97
CA ASP A 14 12.81 -23.02 -11.62
C ASP A 14 12.09 -22.55 -10.34
N PHE A 15 12.84 -21.93 -9.42
CA PHE A 15 12.29 -21.27 -8.24
C PHE A 15 11.39 -20.10 -8.61
N GLU A 16 11.85 -19.18 -9.47
CA GLU A 16 11.04 -18.04 -9.93
C GLU A 16 9.80 -18.49 -10.72
N ARG A 17 9.92 -19.56 -11.52
CA ARG A 17 8.77 -20.18 -12.21
C ARG A 17 7.77 -20.78 -11.22
N ASP A 18 8.23 -21.38 -10.14
CA ASP A 18 7.36 -21.89 -9.08
C ASP A 18 6.64 -20.76 -8.33
N LEU A 19 7.36 -19.71 -7.92
CA LEU A 19 6.77 -18.52 -7.30
C LEU A 19 5.71 -17.87 -8.19
N LEU A 20 6.00 -17.70 -9.49
CA LEU A 20 5.03 -17.13 -10.42
C LEU A 20 3.79 -18.02 -10.55
N ARG A 21 3.94 -19.35 -10.58
CA ARG A 21 2.81 -20.29 -10.59
C ARG A 21 1.99 -20.18 -9.31
N GLN A 22 2.61 -20.03 -8.15
CA GLN A 22 1.92 -19.83 -6.88
C GLN A 22 1.17 -18.49 -6.86
N ALA A 23 1.83 -17.39 -7.23
CA ALA A 23 1.22 -16.06 -7.29
C ALA A 23 0.02 -16.00 -8.24
N ARG A 24 0.09 -16.68 -9.39
CA ARG A 24 -1.02 -16.77 -10.37
C ARG A 24 -2.18 -17.68 -9.94
N ARG A 25 -2.03 -18.45 -8.86
CA ARG A 25 -3.12 -19.25 -8.28
C ARG A 25 -3.89 -18.49 -7.20
N LEU A 26 -3.34 -17.39 -6.70
CA LEU A 26 -4.04 -16.54 -5.76
C LEU A 26 -5.28 -15.95 -6.43
N ILE A 27 -6.39 -15.97 -5.71
CA ILE A 27 -7.65 -15.38 -6.12
C ILE A 27 -7.90 -14.20 -5.18
N PRO A 28 -8.17 -12.99 -5.72
CA PRO A 28 -8.61 -11.86 -4.90
C PRO A 28 -9.77 -12.22 -3.97
N GLY A 29 -9.69 -11.81 -2.72
CA GLY A 29 -10.70 -12.13 -1.72
C GLY A 29 -10.67 -11.21 -0.51
N GLU A 30 -11.49 -11.57 0.48
CA GLU A 30 -11.52 -10.84 1.75
C GLU A 30 -10.17 -10.93 2.48
N PRO A 31 -9.77 -9.85 3.18
CA PRO A 31 -8.57 -9.88 3.99
C PRO A 31 -8.68 -10.96 5.10
N PRO A 32 -7.57 -11.62 5.46
CA PRO A 32 -7.56 -12.59 6.55
C PRO A 32 -7.80 -11.89 7.91
N PRO A 33 -8.42 -12.56 8.90
CA PRO A 33 -8.50 -12.04 10.26
C PRO A 33 -7.12 -11.63 10.80
N PRO A 34 -7.01 -10.53 11.58
CA PRO A 34 -8.09 -9.67 12.10
C PRO A 34 -8.52 -8.55 11.13
N TRP A 35 -7.98 -8.51 9.92
CA TRP A 35 -8.12 -7.38 9.01
C TRP A 35 -9.49 -7.35 8.35
N ARG A 36 -10.04 -6.14 8.19
CA ARG A 36 -11.26 -5.88 7.42
C ARG A 36 -11.11 -4.60 6.61
N LEU A 37 -11.70 -4.57 5.41
CA LEU A 37 -11.85 -3.32 4.67
C LEU A 37 -12.71 -2.37 5.51
N GLN A 38 -12.14 -1.22 5.88
CA GLN A 38 -12.73 -0.26 6.79
C GLN A 38 -13.38 0.90 6.03
N THR A 39 -12.66 1.50 5.08
CA THR A 39 -13.19 2.60 4.25
C THR A 39 -12.49 2.69 2.90
N VAL A 40 -13.12 3.38 1.96
CA VAL A 40 -12.57 3.70 0.64
C VAL A 40 -12.69 5.19 0.42
N ILE A 41 -11.56 5.84 0.19
CA ILE A 41 -11.44 7.29 0.03
C ILE A 41 -11.19 7.56 -1.44
N ALA A 42 -12.18 8.11 -2.14
CA ALA A 42 -12.03 8.51 -3.54
C ALA A 42 -11.30 9.86 -3.65
N ALA A 43 -10.23 9.91 -4.44
CA ALA A 43 -9.50 11.13 -4.74
C ALA A 43 -8.78 11.00 -6.09
N ALA A 44 -9.09 11.89 -7.03
CA ALA A 44 -8.45 11.86 -8.35
C ALA A 44 -7.07 12.52 -8.31
N GLY A 45 -6.09 11.90 -8.98
CA GLY A 45 -4.74 12.43 -9.14
C GLY A 45 -3.89 12.33 -7.87
N VAL A 46 -4.11 11.30 -7.05
CA VAL A 46 -3.27 11.06 -5.88
C VAL A 46 -1.87 10.64 -6.32
N THR A 47 -0.86 11.32 -5.78
CA THR A 47 0.57 11.08 -6.02
C THR A 47 1.24 10.49 -4.78
N ALA A 48 0.77 10.83 -3.58
CA ALA A 48 1.30 10.30 -2.34
C ALA A 48 0.24 10.26 -1.23
N GLY A 49 0.52 9.50 -0.16
CA GLY A 49 -0.28 9.49 1.04
C GLY A 49 0.52 9.09 2.27
N GLY A 50 -0.01 9.39 3.44
CA GLY A 50 0.62 9.06 4.72
C GLY A 50 -0.39 8.99 5.87
N TRP A 51 0.13 8.77 7.07
CA TRP A 51 -0.62 8.67 8.32
C TRP A 51 -0.20 9.80 9.25
N ASP A 52 -1.14 10.59 9.73
CA ASP A 52 -0.87 11.52 10.84
C ASP A 52 -0.76 10.77 12.18
N GLY A 53 -0.35 11.47 13.24
CA GLY A 53 -0.17 10.94 14.58
C GLY A 53 -1.48 10.48 15.24
N ASP A 54 -2.63 10.95 14.75
CA ASP A 54 -3.96 10.54 15.19
C ASP A 54 -4.51 9.35 14.38
N GLY A 55 -3.73 8.82 13.43
CA GLY A 55 -4.14 7.70 12.57
C GLY A 55 -5.08 8.10 11.43
N ARG A 56 -5.14 9.38 11.07
CA ARG A 56 -5.88 9.87 9.89
C ARG A 56 -5.04 9.71 8.63
N ILE A 57 -5.73 9.62 7.51
CA ILE A 57 -5.10 9.52 6.19
C ILE A 57 -4.88 10.90 5.61
N VAL A 58 -3.64 11.17 5.21
CA VAL A 58 -3.31 12.31 4.36
C VAL A 58 -3.15 11.81 2.93
N LEU A 59 -3.89 12.38 1.99
CA LEU A 59 -3.74 12.13 0.55
C LEU A 59 -3.26 13.41 -0.14
N ILE A 60 -2.27 13.27 -1.02
CA ILE A 60 -1.60 14.36 -1.73
C ILE A 60 -1.79 14.17 -3.24
N GLY A 61 -2.10 15.25 -3.94
CA GLY A 61 -2.29 15.35 -5.38
C GLY A 61 -2.29 16.82 -5.80
N SER A 62 -3.30 17.26 -6.55
CA SER A 62 -3.58 18.69 -6.86
C SER A 62 -4.13 19.46 -5.64
N GLY A 63 -3.37 19.44 -4.55
CA GLY A 63 -3.84 19.77 -3.20
C GLY A 63 -3.60 18.61 -2.24
N TYR A 64 -4.09 18.74 -1.01
CA TYR A 64 -4.09 17.62 -0.06
C TYR A 64 -5.42 17.50 0.68
N SER A 65 -5.66 16.36 1.29
CA SER A 65 -6.79 16.15 2.19
C SER A 65 -6.43 15.29 3.38
N ILE A 66 -7.02 15.60 4.53
CA ILE A 66 -6.95 14.79 5.74
C ILE A 66 -8.32 14.15 5.96
N THR A 67 -8.35 12.84 6.10
CA THR A 67 -9.56 12.03 6.21
C THR A 67 -9.46 11.08 7.38
N ASP A 68 -10.50 11.00 8.20
CA ASP A 68 -10.57 10.01 9.26
C ASP A 68 -10.56 8.59 8.68
N ALA A 69 -9.60 7.77 9.10
CA ALA A 69 -9.34 6.46 8.51
C ALA A 69 -10.44 5.43 8.80
N PHE A 70 -11.24 5.63 9.85
CA PHE A 70 -12.29 4.67 10.23
C PHE A 70 -13.63 5.01 9.60
N SER A 71 -14.06 6.27 9.68
CA SER A 71 -15.34 6.73 9.14
C SER A 71 -15.28 7.09 7.65
N GLY A 72 -14.08 7.38 7.12
CA GLY A 72 -13.93 7.98 5.79
C GLY A 72 -14.37 9.45 5.74
N GLN A 73 -14.64 10.10 6.87
CA GLN A 73 -15.02 11.50 6.92
C GLN A 73 -13.83 12.38 6.57
N ARG A 74 -13.96 13.15 5.48
CA ARG A 74 -12.95 14.16 5.10
C ARG A 74 -13.03 15.36 6.04
N LEU A 75 -11.93 15.62 6.76
CA LEU A 75 -11.80 16.70 7.72
C LEU A 75 -11.22 17.97 7.09
N VAL A 76 -10.25 17.79 6.19
CA VAL A 76 -9.58 18.90 5.48
C VAL A 76 -9.57 18.62 3.99
N ARG A 77 -9.75 19.69 3.20
CA ARG A 77 -9.48 19.68 1.76
C ARG A 77 -8.84 20.99 1.32
N GLU A 78 -7.56 20.94 1.01
CA GLU A 78 -6.83 22.00 0.33
C GLU A 78 -6.81 21.70 -1.18
N ARG A 79 -6.93 22.75 -1.99
CA ARG A 79 -6.92 22.67 -3.46
C ARG A 79 -5.78 23.47 -4.09
N ASP A 80 -5.09 24.29 -3.31
CA ASP A 80 -3.89 24.99 -3.77
C ASP A 80 -2.72 24.01 -3.86
N GLU A 81 -2.41 23.62 -5.10
CA GLU A 81 -1.30 22.74 -5.45
C GLU A 81 0.05 23.37 -5.08
N ALA A 82 0.26 24.66 -5.40
CA ALA A 82 1.51 25.35 -5.08
C ALA A 82 1.72 25.47 -3.56
N LYS A 83 0.64 25.65 -2.78
CA LYS A 83 0.71 25.58 -1.32
C LYS A 83 1.08 24.18 -0.86
N THR A 84 0.50 23.13 -1.45
CA THR A 84 0.78 21.74 -1.09
C THR A 84 2.24 21.37 -1.39
N GLU A 85 2.75 21.73 -2.56
CA GLU A 85 4.14 21.48 -2.97
C GLU A 85 5.15 22.12 -2.03
N ARG A 86 4.90 23.34 -1.53
CA ARG A 86 5.79 24.01 -0.56
C ARG A 86 5.92 23.27 0.76
N HIS A 87 4.97 22.40 1.09
CA HIS A 87 4.97 21.61 2.32
C HIS A 87 5.46 20.18 2.09
N LEU A 88 5.82 19.82 0.86
CA LEU A 88 6.54 18.57 0.58
C LEU A 88 8.04 18.79 0.78
N ALA A 89 8.68 17.83 1.42
CA ALA A 89 10.11 17.83 1.70
C ALA A 89 10.74 16.46 1.44
N GLY A 90 12.07 16.41 1.44
CA GLY A 90 12.83 15.16 1.29
C GLY A 90 12.52 14.43 -0.01
N CYS A 91 12.41 15.15 -1.13
CA CYS A 91 12.03 14.59 -2.45
C CYS A 91 10.68 13.87 -2.44
N GLY A 92 9.69 14.40 -1.71
CA GLY A 92 8.34 13.83 -1.66
C GLY A 92 8.20 12.66 -0.68
N LEU A 93 9.14 12.52 0.26
CA LEU A 93 9.08 11.51 1.33
C LEU A 93 8.42 12.03 2.61
N LYS A 94 8.26 13.35 2.73
CA LYS A 94 7.71 14.02 3.90
C LYS A 94 6.72 15.10 3.50
N PHE A 95 5.67 15.27 4.29
CA PHE A 95 4.69 16.33 4.16
C PHE A 95 4.47 17.01 5.51
N THR A 96 4.57 18.33 5.56
CA THR A 96 4.27 19.11 6.78
C THR A 96 2.85 19.65 6.72
N VAL A 97 1.99 19.27 7.66
CA VAL A 97 0.62 19.78 7.74
C VAL A 97 0.65 21.29 8.06
N PRO A 98 0.13 22.17 7.18
CA PRO A 98 0.29 23.63 7.36
C PRO A 98 -0.28 24.18 8.67
N GLU A 99 -1.40 23.63 9.14
CA GLU A 99 -2.15 24.15 10.29
C GLU A 99 -1.55 23.70 11.63
N THR A 100 -0.91 22.54 11.68
CA THR A 100 -0.37 21.96 12.91
C THR A 100 1.16 21.95 12.97
N GLY A 101 1.84 22.09 11.83
CA GLY A 101 3.28 21.93 11.70
C GLY A 101 3.75 20.47 11.83
N GLU A 102 2.83 19.51 11.87
CA GLU A 102 3.15 18.09 11.99
C GLU A 102 3.84 17.57 10.73
N GLU A 103 4.96 16.85 10.89
CA GLU A 103 5.66 16.20 9.79
C GLU A 103 5.20 14.75 9.65
N ILE A 104 4.71 14.41 8.45
CA ILE A 104 4.16 13.11 8.10
C ILE A 104 5.08 12.44 7.08
N GLY A 105 5.46 11.20 7.35
CA GLY A 105 6.08 10.35 6.34
C GLY A 105 5.05 9.95 5.29
N VAL A 106 5.36 10.20 4.02
CA VAL A 106 4.47 9.88 2.90
C VAL A 106 5.12 8.90 1.94
N PHE A 107 4.29 8.10 1.28
CA PHE A 107 4.68 7.12 0.28
C PHE A 107 3.75 7.22 -0.93
N GLY A 108 4.15 6.66 -2.08
CA GLY A 108 3.39 6.77 -3.31
C GLY A 108 4.27 6.74 -4.55
N LEU A 109 3.91 7.56 -5.54
CA LEU A 109 4.57 7.61 -6.84
C LEU A 109 6.07 7.92 -6.72
N ASP A 110 6.41 8.98 -5.99
CA ASP A 110 7.80 9.40 -5.79
C ASP A 110 8.40 8.87 -4.49
N GLY A 111 7.55 8.64 -3.48
CA GLY A 111 7.97 8.20 -2.14
C GLY A 111 8.15 6.70 -1.97
N GLY A 112 7.82 5.90 -3.00
CA GLY A 112 7.89 4.45 -2.92
C GLY A 112 6.78 3.85 -2.07
N ASP A 113 7.12 2.87 -1.23
CA ASP A 113 6.18 2.12 -0.41
C ASP A 113 6.20 2.59 1.05
N GLY A 114 5.07 2.44 1.75
CA GLY A 114 4.98 2.74 3.18
C GLY A 114 5.56 1.62 4.04
N ILE A 115 5.25 1.63 5.34
CA ILE A 115 5.66 0.56 6.27
C ILE A 115 5.11 -0.77 5.75
N GLN A 116 5.98 -1.69 5.32
CA GLN A 116 5.57 -2.96 4.70
C GLN A 116 5.28 -4.07 5.71
N MET A 117 5.68 -3.92 6.97
CA MET A 117 5.50 -4.95 7.99
C MET A 117 5.18 -4.33 9.35
N ASN A 118 4.21 -4.88 10.06
CA ASN A 118 3.89 -4.46 11.43
C ASN A 118 4.56 -5.37 12.48
N ALA A 119 4.43 -5.01 13.76
CA ALA A 119 5.05 -5.72 14.88
C ALA A 119 4.51 -7.14 15.10
N GLU A 120 3.36 -7.49 14.52
CA GLU A 120 2.74 -8.82 14.61
C GLU A 120 3.14 -9.75 13.45
N GLY A 121 4.04 -9.28 12.59
CA GLY A 121 4.53 -10.03 11.44
C GLY A 121 3.59 -10.02 10.24
N TRP A 122 2.56 -9.16 10.22
CA TRP A 122 1.79 -8.95 8.99
C TRP A 122 2.61 -8.15 8.00
N ARG A 123 2.71 -8.66 6.78
CA ARG A 123 3.48 -8.08 5.69
C ARG A 123 2.58 -7.81 4.49
N LEU A 124 2.67 -6.58 4.00
CA LEU A 124 2.01 -6.11 2.79
C LEU A 124 3.03 -6.13 1.64
N GLU A 125 2.61 -6.53 0.45
CA GLU A 125 3.46 -6.48 -0.74
C GLU A 125 2.62 -6.28 -2.00
N VAL A 126 3.13 -5.49 -2.95
CA VAL A 126 2.53 -5.32 -4.28
C VAL A 126 3.31 -6.17 -5.28
N ILE A 127 2.63 -7.17 -5.85
CA ILE A 127 3.19 -8.12 -6.82
C ILE A 127 2.53 -7.97 -8.19
N TYR A 128 3.19 -8.49 -9.25
CA TYR A 128 2.72 -8.39 -10.64
C TYR A 128 2.68 -9.75 -11.37
N PRO A 129 1.92 -10.74 -10.87
CA PRO A 129 1.81 -12.06 -11.50
C PRO A 129 1.26 -12.03 -12.93
N TRP A 130 0.46 -11.02 -13.25
CA TRP A 130 -0.11 -10.77 -14.58
C TRP A 130 0.17 -9.35 -15.06
N TRP A 131 1.43 -8.92 -15.00
CA TRP A 131 1.85 -7.61 -15.54
C TRP A 131 1.08 -7.27 -16.84
N PRO A 132 0.46 -6.07 -16.94
CA PRO A 132 0.64 -4.89 -16.09
C PRO A 132 -0.28 -4.80 -14.86
N ARG A 133 -1.07 -5.83 -14.54
CA ARG A 133 -1.98 -5.79 -13.38
C ARG A 133 -1.20 -5.94 -12.07
N ALA A 134 -1.30 -4.94 -11.19
CA ALA A 134 -0.85 -5.02 -9.80
C ALA A 134 -1.80 -5.87 -8.96
N SER A 135 -1.26 -6.57 -7.97
CA SER A 135 -2.01 -7.31 -6.96
C SER A 135 -1.39 -7.06 -5.60
N VAL A 136 -2.21 -6.76 -4.60
CA VAL A 136 -1.74 -6.57 -3.23
C VAL A 136 -1.95 -7.84 -2.45
N ILE A 137 -0.89 -8.33 -1.82
CA ILE A 137 -0.93 -9.52 -0.96
C ILE A 137 -0.68 -9.13 0.48
N LEU A 138 -1.34 -9.85 1.39
CA LEU A 138 -1.15 -9.78 2.82
C LEU A 138 -0.78 -11.17 3.34
N GLU A 139 0.32 -11.28 4.06
CA GLU A 139 0.79 -12.54 4.65
C GLU A 139 1.26 -12.31 6.10
N ASN A 140 1.15 -13.34 6.95
CA ASN A 140 1.76 -13.29 8.28
C ASN A 140 3.07 -14.09 8.28
N VAL A 141 4.21 -13.39 8.34
CA VAL A 141 5.54 -14.01 8.27
C VAL A 141 5.96 -14.69 9.57
N PHE A 142 5.24 -14.45 10.68
CA PHE A 142 5.43 -15.13 11.95
C PHE A 142 4.62 -16.43 12.05
N SER A 143 3.85 -16.77 11.02
CA SER A 143 3.11 -18.04 10.96
C SER A 143 4.07 -19.25 11.02
N ARG A 144 3.66 -20.28 11.76
CA ARG A 144 4.46 -21.50 11.90
C ARG A 144 4.63 -22.17 10.53
N GLY A 145 5.89 -22.44 10.15
CA GLY A 145 6.20 -23.04 8.86
C GLY A 145 6.06 -22.08 7.69
N TYR A 146 6.20 -20.77 7.93
CA TYR A 146 6.15 -19.74 6.91
C TYR A 146 6.98 -20.09 5.68
N ARG A 147 6.31 -19.95 4.52
CA ARG A 147 6.91 -19.98 3.19
C ARG A 147 6.24 -18.89 2.38
N TYR A 148 7.04 -18.07 1.71
CA TYR A 148 6.54 -16.97 0.88
C TYR A 148 5.43 -17.45 -0.07
N LEU A 149 4.34 -16.68 -0.14
CA LEU A 149 3.09 -16.97 -0.88
C LEU A 149 2.25 -18.16 -0.42
N ALA A 150 2.77 -19.08 0.40
CA ALA A 150 2.02 -20.28 0.79
C ALA A 150 0.80 -19.97 1.66
N GLY A 151 0.87 -18.90 2.46
CA GLY A 151 -0.23 -18.39 3.28
C GLY A 151 -0.65 -16.96 2.92
N ALA A 152 -0.25 -16.47 1.75
CA ALA A 152 -0.59 -15.12 1.32
C ALA A 152 -2.05 -15.04 0.85
N VAL A 153 -2.73 -13.97 1.22
CA VAL A 153 -4.06 -13.63 0.72
C VAL A 153 -3.92 -12.46 -0.25
N MET A 154 -4.42 -12.63 -1.47
CA MET A 154 -4.56 -11.53 -2.42
C MET A 154 -5.81 -10.74 -2.07
N LEU A 155 -5.64 -9.45 -1.77
CA LEU A 155 -6.73 -8.60 -1.36
C LEU A 155 -7.61 -8.22 -2.56
N GLU A 156 -8.92 -8.31 -2.41
CA GLU A 156 -9.88 -7.64 -3.29
C GLU A 156 -9.80 -6.13 -3.00
N ILE A 157 -9.10 -5.39 -3.86
CA ILE A 157 -8.93 -3.94 -3.75
C ILE A 157 -9.96 -3.26 -4.67
N PRO A 158 -10.80 -2.34 -4.13
CA PRO A 158 -11.65 -1.48 -4.96
C PRO A 158 -10.84 -0.77 -6.03
N ARG A 159 -11.46 -0.37 -7.14
CA ARG A 159 -10.73 0.27 -8.23
C ARG A 159 -10.10 1.59 -7.77
N LEU A 160 -8.77 1.59 -7.59
CA LEU A 160 -7.97 2.77 -7.25
C LEU A 160 -7.24 3.38 -8.44
N ASP A 161 -7.25 2.76 -9.63
CA ASP A 161 -6.53 3.16 -10.85
C ASP A 161 -5.00 3.33 -10.70
N GLY A 162 -4.30 3.18 -11.83
CA GLY A 162 -2.86 3.46 -11.91
C GLY A 162 -1.98 2.50 -11.11
N TRP A 163 -0.91 3.06 -10.52
CA TRP A 163 0.02 2.34 -9.66
C TRP A 163 -0.64 1.97 -8.34
N GLN A 164 -0.12 0.95 -7.66
CA GLN A 164 -0.54 0.60 -6.31
C GLN A 164 0.65 0.61 -5.37
N LYS A 165 0.47 1.23 -4.21
CA LYS A 165 1.43 1.24 -3.10
C LYS A 165 0.71 0.93 -1.80
N GLY A 166 1.40 0.30 -0.87
CA GLY A 166 0.81 -0.11 0.40
C GLY A 166 1.61 0.42 1.58
N GLY A 167 0.96 0.61 2.73
CA GLY A 167 1.66 0.90 3.98
C GLY A 167 0.79 0.76 5.22
N PHE A 168 1.33 0.13 6.26
CA PHE A 168 0.76 0.14 7.60
C PHE A 168 0.81 1.54 8.22
N SER A 169 -0.15 1.82 9.09
CA SER A 169 -0.07 2.93 10.03
C SER A 169 1.13 2.73 10.97
N PRO A 170 1.68 3.81 11.57
CA PRO A 170 2.75 3.68 12.55
C PRO A 170 2.40 2.77 13.74
N SER A 171 1.13 2.73 14.14
CA SER A 171 0.62 1.81 15.17
C SER A 171 0.57 0.35 14.74
N GLY A 172 0.53 0.06 13.43
CA GLY A 172 0.34 -1.28 12.91
C GLY A 172 -1.08 -1.84 13.07
N GLU A 173 -2.05 -1.01 13.48
CA GLU A 173 -3.47 -1.37 13.67
C GLU A 173 -4.32 -1.17 12.41
N ALA A 174 -3.79 -0.43 11.43
CA ALA A 174 -4.40 -0.22 10.13
C ALA A 174 -3.34 -0.27 9.03
N PHE A 175 -3.78 -0.46 7.79
CA PHE A 175 -2.97 -0.24 6.60
C PHE A 175 -3.83 0.36 5.49
N MET A 176 -3.18 0.97 4.50
CA MET A 176 -3.85 1.47 3.32
C MET A 176 -3.17 0.97 2.06
N VAL A 177 -3.98 0.76 1.03
CA VAL A 177 -3.54 0.62 -0.35
C VAL A 177 -3.91 1.91 -1.07
N LEU A 178 -2.94 2.50 -1.74
CA LEU A 178 -3.01 3.78 -2.43
C LEU A 178 -2.91 3.54 -3.94
N GLY A 179 -3.68 4.30 -4.71
CA GLY A 179 -3.52 4.44 -6.17
C GLY A 179 -3.93 5.83 -6.63
N SER A 180 -3.88 6.09 -7.94
CA SER A 180 -4.09 7.46 -8.45
C SER A 180 -5.52 7.98 -8.29
N GLY A 181 -6.49 7.09 -8.04
CA GLY A 181 -7.90 7.33 -7.78
C GLY A 181 -8.29 7.32 -6.30
N GLY A 182 -7.34 7.13 -5.37
CA GLY A 182 -7.58 7.27 -3.94
C GLY A 182 -6.91 6.21 -3.08
N ALA A 183 -7.56 5.85 -1.97
CA ALA A 183 -7.05 4.85 -1.04
C ALA A 183 -8.14 3.90 -0.53
N ALA A 184 -7.78 2.64 -0.32
CA ALA A 184 -8.56 1.66 0.42
C ALA A 184 -7.88 1.40 1.77
N VAL A 185 -8.60 1.53 2.87
CA VAL A 185 -8.08 1.41 4.23
C VAL A 185 -8.61 0.13 4.86
N PHE A 186 -7.73 -0.61 5.52
CA PHE A 186 -8.02 -1.83 6.26
C PHE A 186 -7.58 -1.67 7.70
N ALA A 187 -8.36 -2.21 8.64
CA ALA A 187 -8.07 -2.12 10.08
C ALA A 187 -8.39 -3.44 10.78
N LYS A 188 -7.75 -3.68 11.93
CA LYS A 188 -8.09 -4.82 12.79
C LYS A 188 -9.48 -4.64 13.41
N ARG A 189 -10.27 -5.72 13.47
CA ARG A 189 -11.55 -5.79 14.20
C ARG A 189 -11.75 -7.13 14.89
#